data_AF-A0A2T0SXS0-F1
#
_entry.id   AF-A0A2T0SXS0-F1
#
_cell.length_a   1.000
_cell.length_b   1.000
_cell.length_c   1.000
_cell.angle_alpha   90.00
_cell.angle_beta   90.00
_cell.angle_gamma   90.00
#
_symmetry.space_group_name_H-M   'P 1'
#
loop_
_entity.id
_entity.type
_entity.pdbx_description
1 polymer ?
#
loop_
_entity_poly.entity_id
_entity_poly.type
_entity_poly.pdbx_seq_one_letter_code
_entity_poly.pdbx_strand_id
1 'polypeptide(L)'
;MALRDRVADLVDGKRFQRVIIGVIVVNAIALGCETSPRLVAAHGDLLTAVDHVALGIFVAELVARLYAHRLRFFRDPWNCFDFLVVGISLMPAGGTLSVVRSLRILRALRLVAMVPSMRRVVAALVKSIPGLVSLSGLLMLLLYVGGVVASNLFQRSGDPRFADLGATVLTLFQITTGDGWSDVMRDLMPAQPLAWIFFVCYLLVGTFTMLNLFIAVVCSAMESEIQAQPAAVPAPRPAPDNSLVVLEELRALREEVRALRSERLESADS
;
A
#
# COMPACT_ATOMS: atom_id res chain seq x y z
N MET A 1 11.51 -32.05 -22.09
CA MET A 1 11.32 -30.73 -21.46
C MET A 1 10.90 -29.77 -22.55
N ALA A 2 9.70 -29.19 -22.49
CA ALA A 2 9.25 -28.31 -23.55
C ALA A 2 10.16 -27.07 -23.62
N LEU A 3 10.38 -26.51 -24.80
CA LEU A 3 11.17 -25.27 -24.99
C LEU A 3 10.72 -24.16 -24.01
N ARG A 4 9.41 -24.10 -23.75
CA ARG A 4 8.77 -23.21 -22.78
C ARG A 4 9.29 -23.40 -21.35
N ASP A 5 9.40 -24.64 -20.88
CA ASP A 5 9.81 -24.91 -19.50
C ASP A 5 11.28 -24.49 -19.30
N ARG A 6 12.12 -24.67 -20.33
CA ARG A 6 13.50 -24.14 -20.33
C ARG A 6 13.55 -22.60 -20.30
N VAL A 7 12.64 -21.92 -21.00
CA VAL A 7 12.54 -20.46 -20.96
C VAL A 7 12.06 -19.99 -19.59
N ALA A 8 11.10 -20.68 -18.97
CA ALA A 8 10.67 -20.40 -17.60
C ALA A 8 11.83 -20.53 -16.61
N ASP A 9 12.57 -21.65 -16.66
CA ASP A 9 13.73 -21.89 -15.79
C ASP A 9 14.84 -20.83 -15.98
N LEU A 10 15.04 -20.36 -17.22
CA LEU A 10 16.01 -19.31 -17.53
C LEU A 10 15.61 -17.98 -16.90
N VAL A 11 14.35 -17.56 -17.10
CA VAL A 11 13.84 -16.25 -16.68
C VAL A 11 13.65 -16.17 -15.17
N ASP A 12 13.21 -17.25 -14.54
CA ASP A 12 13.06 -17.35 -13.08
C ASP A 12 14.40 -17.58 -12.36
N GLY A 13 15.47 -17.82 -13.12
CA GLY A 13 16.81 -18.05 -12.61
C GLY A 13 17.43 -16.82 -11.93
N LYS A 14 18.03 -17.03 -10.74
CA LYS A 14 18.74 -15.99 -9.97
C LYS A 14 19.87 -15.30 -10.76
N ARG A 15 20.47 -15.97 -11.74
CA ARG A 15 21.51 -15.39 -12.60
C ARG A 15 20.92 -14.37 -13.56
N PHE A 16 19.82 -14.73 -14.22
CA PHE A 16 19.09 -13.85 -15.12
C PHE A 16 18.58 -12.62 -14.37
N GLN A 17 17.95 -12.81 -13.21
CA GLN A 17 17.53 -11.70 -12.35
C GLN A 17 18.68 -10.76 -11.96
N ARG A 18 19.88 -11.28 -11.62
CA ARG A 18 21.05 -10.43 -11.32
C ARG A 18 21.52 -9.62 -12.52
N VAL A 19 21.49 -10.21 -13.73
CA VAL A 19 21.83 -9.48 -14.96
C VAL A 19 20.84 -8.35 -15.20
N ILE A 20 19.55 -8.64 -15.10
CA ILE A 20 18.49 -7.63 -15.23
C ILE A 20 18.68 -6.51 -14.21
N ILE A 21 18.92 -6.83 -12.93
CA ILE A 21 19.25 -5.83 -11.89
C ILE A 21 20.46 -4.97 -12.28
N GLY A 22 21.51 -5.57 -12.83
CA GLY A 22 22.67 -4.83 -13.33
C GLY A 22 22.30 -3.83 -14.43
N VAL A 23 21.50 -4.26 -15.42
CA VAL A 23 21.01 -3.39 -16.51
C VAL A 23 20.17 -2.24 -15.96
N ILE A 24 19.34 -2.49 -14.95
CA ILE A 24 18.51 -1.48 -14.30
C ILE A 24 19.37 -0.41 -13.62
N VAL A 25 20.40 -0.81 -12.88
CA VAL A 25 21.30 0.13 -12.21
C VAL A 25 22.03 1.00 -13.23
N VAL A 26 22.53 0.41 -14.32
CA VAL A 26 23.20 1.15 -15.40
C VAL A 26 22.24 2.15 -16.06
N ASN A 27 21.01 1.71 -16.38
CA ASN A 27 19.99 2.59 -16.95
C ASN A 27 19.61 3.74 -16.00
N ALA A 28 19.45 3.45 -14.70
CA ALA A 28 19.15 4.47 -13.70
C ALA A 28 20.24 5.55 -13.60
N ILE A 29 21.51 5.14 -13.64
CA ILE A 29 22.64 6.07 -13.67
C ILE A 29 22.61 6.90 -14.96
N ALA A 30 22.38 6.27 -16.12
CA ALA A 30 22.27 6.97 -17.39
C ALA A 30 21.15 8.02 -17.39
N LEU A 31 19.98 7.69 -16.82
CA LEU A 31 18.86 8.63 -16.67
C LEU A 31 19.21 9.80 -15.72
N GLY A 32 19.96 9.54 -14.66
CA GLY A 32 20.51 10.58 -13.79
C GLY A 32 21.49 11.51 -14.55
N CYS A 33 22.36 10.93 -15.37
CA CYS A 33 23.29 11.69 -16.21
C CYS A 33 22.58 12.53 -17.28
N GLU A 34 21.46 12.06 -17.84
CA GLU A 34 20.61 12.83 -18.77
C GLU A 34 20.05 14.12 -18.15
N THR A 35 19.98 14.20 -16.80
CA THR A 35 19.49 15.40 -16.11
C THR A 35 20.51 16.55 -16.15
N SER A 36 21.79 16.26 -16.39
CA SER A 36 22.85 17.27 -16.45
C SER A 36 23.08 17.74 -17.90
N PRO A 37 22.84 19.04 -18.21
CA PRO A 37 23.08 19.57 -19.55
C PRO A 37 24.53 19.39 -20.02
N ARG A 38 25.50 19.40 -19.09
CA ARG A 38 26.92 19.22 -19.39
C ARG A 38 27.25 17.80 -19.86
N LEU A 39 26.67 16.78 -19.20
CA LEU A 39 26.90 15.38 -19.58
C LEU A 39 26.19 15.04 -20.88
N VAL A 40 24.98 15.57 -21.09
CA VAL A 40 24.25 15.40 -22.35
C VAL A 40 25.01 16.03 -23.52
N ALA A 41 25.59 17.22 -23.33
CA ALA A 41 26.39 17.85 -24.38
C ALA A 41 27.65 17.06 -24.74
N ALA A 42 28.26 16.36 -23.77
CA ALA A 42 29.50 15.60 -24.00
C ALA A 42 29.27 14.14 -24.42
N HIS A 43 28.20 13.48 -23.94
CA HIS A 43 27.97 12.03 -24.07
C HIS A 43 26.50 11.67 -24.37
N GLY A 44 25.69 12.60 -24.89
CA GLY A 44 24.26 12.40 -25.11
C GLY A 44 23.92 11.18 -25.97
N ASP A 45 24.67 10.94 -27.04
CA ASP A 45 24.46 9.78 -27.91
C ASP A 45 24.71 8.46 -27.19
N LEU A 46 25.77 8.40 -26.37
CA LEU A 46 26.08 7.22 -25.55
C LEU A 46 24.99 6.96 -24.51
N LEU A 47 24.53 8.00 -23.81
CA LEU A 47 23.45 7.89 -22.83
C LEU A 47 22.15 7.38 -23.49
N THR A 48 21.83 7.93 -24.65
CA THR A 48 20.65 7.52 -25.44
C THR A 48 20.78 6.07 -25.92
N ALA A 49 21.96 5.66 -26.38
CA ALA A 49 22.22 4.28 -26.80
C ALA A 49 22.08 3.30 -25.63
N VAL A 50 22.61 3.64 -24.45
CA VAL A 50 22.44 2.84 -23.22
C VAL A 50 20.97 2.70 -22.85
N ASP A 51 20.17 3.77 -22.96
CA ASP A 51 18.74 3.70 -22.66
C ASP A 51 17.99 2.77 -23.65
N HIS A 52 18.29 2.86 -24.94
CA HIS A 52 17.67 2.02 -25.98
C HIS A 52 18.06 0.54 -25.83
N VAL A 53 19.34 0.26 -25.56
CA VAL A 53 19.81 -1.11 -25.32
C VAL A 53 19.13 -1.70 -24.09
N ALA A 54 19.06 -0.94 -22.99
CA ALA A 54 18.36 -1.37 -21.78
C ALA A 54 16.88 -1.64 -22.06
N LEU A 55 16.18 -0.73 -22.76
CA LEU A 55 14.79 -0.93 -23.18
C LEU A 55 14.62 -2.21 -24.00
N GLY A 56 15.51 -2.46 -24.97
CA GLY A 56 15.51 -3.69 -25.77
C GLY A 56 15.65 -4.95 -24.92
N ILE A 57 16.55 -4.94 -23.93
CA ILE A 57 16.72 -6.05 -22.98
C ILE A 57 15.43 -6.29 -22.18
N PHE A 58 14.78 -5.22 -21.68
CA PHE A 58 13.54 -5.33 -20.93
C PHE A 58 12.35 -5.81 -21.77
N VAL A 59 12.28 -5.39 -23.04
CA VAL A 59 11.28 -5.92 -23.99
C VAL A 59 11.51 -7.41 -24.20
N ALA A 60 12.75 -7.83 -24.42
CA ALA A 60 13.09 -9.25 -24.60
C ALA A 60 12.74 -10.07 -23.35
N GLU A 61 13.08 -9.58 -22.16
CA GLU A 61 12.70 -10.19 -20.88
C GLU A 61 11.18 -10.32 -20.74
N LEU A 62 10.44 -9.24 -21.03
CA LEU A 62 8.98 -9.19 -20.93
C LEU A 62 8.32 -10.21 -21.87
N VAL A 63 8.80 -10.28 -23.12
CA VAL A 63 8.32 -11.26 -24.11
C VAL A 63 8.64 -12.68 -23.66
N ALA A 64 9.83 -12.93 -23.11
CA ALA A 64 10.20 -14.24 -22.58
C ALA A 64 9.30 -14.65 -21.40
N ARG A 65 9.01 -13.72 -20.47
CA ARG A 65 8.04 -13.93 -19.38
C ARG A 65 6.64 -14.23 -19.90
N LEU A 66 6.17 -13.47 -20.88
CA LEU A 66 4.85 -13.64 -21.50
C LEU A 66 4.75 -15.00 -22.21
N TYR A 67 5.80 -15.42 -22.92
CA TYR A 67 5.84 -16.73 -23.57
C TYR A 67 5.85 -17.89 -22.57
N ALA A 68 6.63 -17.76 -21.48
CA ALA A 68 6.70 -18.76 -20.41
C ALA A 68 5.35 -18.90 -19.66
N HIS A 69 4.72 -17.79 -19.30
CA HIS A 69 3.56 -17.76 -18.39
C HIS A 69 2.18 -17.61 -19.07
N ARG A 70 2.13 -17.23 -20.35
CA ARG A 70 0.89 -17.07 -21.15
C ARG A 70 -0.18 -16.23 -20.43
N LEU A 71 -1.41 -16.73 -20.32
CA LEU A 71 -2.51 -16.03 -19.65
C LEU A 71 -2.29 -15.85 -18.15
N ARG A 72 -1.42 -16.66 -17.52
CA ARG A 72 -1.07 -16.46 -16.10
C ARG A 72 -0.26 -15.18 -15.90
N PHE A 73 0.44 -14.70 -16.93
CA PHE A 73 1.14 -13.41 -16.92
C PHE A 73 0.21 -12.27 -16.49
N PHE A 74 -0.99 -12.19 -17.07
CA PHE A 74 -1.96 -11.12 -16.80
C PHE A 74 -2.67 -11.23 -15.45
N ARG A 75 -2.47 -12.32 -14.69
CA ARG A 75 -3.01 -12.46 -13.33
C ARG A 75 -2.09 -11.83 -12.27
N ASP A 76 -0.85 -11.53 -12.62
CA ASP A 76 0.08 -10.83 -11.74
C ASP A 76 0.05 -9.31 -12.03
N PRO A 77 -0.40 -8.47 -11.08
CA PRO A 77 -0.45 -7.02 -11.26
C PRO A 77 0.90 -6.42 -11.66
N TRP A 78 2.01 -6.99 -11.22
CA TRP A 78 3.35 -6.50 -11.54
C TRP A 78 3.73 -6.74 -12.99
N ASN A 79 3.35 -7.89 -13.53
CA ASN A 79 3.55 -8.21 -14.95
C ASN A 79 2.69 -7.31 -15.84
N CYS A 80 1.44 -7.03 -15.44
CA CYS A 80 0.58 -6.06 -16.12
C CYS A 80 1.16 -4.64 -16.08
N PHE A 81 1.71 -4.23 -14.94
CA PHE A 81 2.38 -2.94 -14.79
C PHE A 81 3.63 -2.83 -15.67
N ASP A 82 4.50 -3.83 -15.65
CA ASP A 82 5.69 -3.91 -16.52
C ASP A 82 5.29 -3.83 -18.01
N PHE A 83 4.24 -4.56 -18.40
CA PHE A 83 3.71 -4.53 -19.76
C PHE A 83 3.23 -3.14 -20.18
N LEU A 84 2.48 -2.45 -19.30
CA LEU A 84 2.00 -1.11 -19.55
C LEU A 84 3.15 -0.09 -19.67
N VAL A 85 4.13 -0.15 -18.77
CA VAL A 85 5.26 0.80 -18.77
C VAL A 85 6.18 0.58 -19.98
N VAL A 86 6.47 -0.67 -20.34
CA VAL A 86 7.24 -1.00 -21.56
C VAL A 86 6.44 -0.62 -22.81
N GLY A 87 5.13 -0.83 -22.82
CA GLY A 87 4.24 -0.43 -23.92
C GLY A 87 4.24 1.08 -24.17
N ILE A 88 4.13 1.89 -23.11
CA ILE A 88 4.24 3.37 -23.20
C ILE A 88 5.63 3.77 -23.73
N SER A 89 6.69 3.05 -23.32
CA SER A 89 8.06 3.34 -23.72
C SER A 89 8.36 3.01 -25.19
N LEU A 90 7.62 2.07 -25.79
CA LEU A 90 7.72 1.72 -27.22
C LEU A 90 6.91 2.64 -28.13
N MET A 91 6.08 3.52 -27.58
CA MET A 91 5.18 4.33 -28.36
C MET A 91 5.95 5.42 -29.15
N PRO A 92 5.82 5.49 -30.49
CA PRO A 92 6.65 6.36 -31.32
C PRO A 92 6.37 7.84 -31.06
N ALA A 93 7.42 8.66 -31.21
CA ALA A 93 7.40 10.07 -30.86
C ALA A 93 6.49 10.96 -31.74
N GLY A 94 5.98 10.44 -32.87
CA GLY A 94 5.31 11.18 -33.94
C GLY A 94 3.78 11.20 -33.94
N GLY A 95 3.10 10.75 -32.88
CA GLY A 95 1.63 10.75 -32.82
C GLY A 95 1.00 12.14 -32.59
N THR A 96 -0.23 12.32 -33.07
CA THR A 96 -1.06 13.54 -32.90
C THR A 96 -1.56 13.78 -31.46
N LEU A 97 -1.47 12.78 -30.59
CA LEU A 97 -1.94 12.87 -29.20
C LEU A 97 -0.87 13.53 -28.31
N SER A 98 -1.05 14.81 -27.99
CA SER A 98 -0.18 15.58 -27.08
C SER A 98 0.03 14.88 -25.73
N VAL A 99 -1.00 14.19 -25.22
CA VAL A 99 -0.94 13.43 -23.96
C VAL A 99 0.15 12.36 -24.01
N VAL A 100 0.28 11.62 -25.12
CA VAL A 100 1.28 10.56 -25.28
C VAL A 100 2.71 11.11 -25.20
N ARG A 101 2.93 12.33 -25.70
CA ARG A 101 4.22 13.01 -25.58
C ARG A 101 4.56 13.29 -24.12
N SER A 102 3.59 13.72 -23.33
CA SER A 102 3.76 13.98 -21.90
C SER A 102 3.94 12.68 -21.09
N LEU A 103 3.28 11.58 -21.48
CA LEU A 103 3.45 10.26 -20.83
C LEU A 103 4.87 9.72 -20.93
N ARG A 104 5.74 10.28 -21.79
CA ARG A 104 7.17 9.91 -21.81
C ARG A 104 7.88 10.18 -20.49
N ILE A 105 7.42 11.14 -19.69
CA ILE A 105 8.00 11.35 -18.34
C ILE A 105 7.81 10.12 -17.45
N LEU A 106 6.75 9.34 -17.70
CA LEU A 106 6.47 8.09 -17.01
C LEU A 106 7.46 6.98 -17.36
N ARG A 107 8.34 7.15 -18.36
CA ARG A 107 9.46 6.22 -18.58
C ARG A 107 10.36 6.12 -17.35
N ALA A 108 10.43 7.13 -16.50
CA ALA A 108 11.13 7.06 -15.22
C ALA A 108 10.47 6.05 -14.24
N LEU A 109 9.15 5.84 -14.34
CA LEU A 109 8.43 4.83 -13.54
C LEU A 109 8.89 3.41 -13.84
N ARG A 110 9.54 3.17 -15.00
CA ARG A 110 10.15 1.87 -15.31
C ARG A 110 11.17 1.45 -14.26
N LEU A 111 11.85 2.39 -13.60
CA LEU A 111 12.75 2.07 -12.49
C LEU A 111 12.01 1.44 -11.30
N VAL A 112 10.83 1.96 -10.97
CA VAL A 112 9.98 1.39 -9.91
C VAL A 112 9.49 0.01 -10.34
N ALA A 113 9.07 -0.12 -11.60
CA ALA A 113 8.67 -1.39 -12.19
C ALA A 113 9.81 -2.40 -12.09
N MET A 114 11.04 -2.00 -12.37
CA MET A 114 12.15 -2.90 -12.55
C MET A 114 12.86 -3.32 -11.25
N VAL A 115 12.75 -2.53 -10.18
CA VAL A 115 13.45 -2.79 -8.91
C VAL A 115 12.57 -3.64 -7.97
N PRO A 116 12.92 -4.91 -7.69
CA PRO A 116 12.08 -5.81 -6.90
C PRO A 116 11.88 -5.36 -5.43
N SER A 117 12.83 -4.62 -4.86
CA SER A 117 12.67 -4.01 -3.53
C SER A 117 11.61 -2.91 -3.53
N MET A 118 11.53 -2.08 -4.57
CA MET A 118 10.52 -1.05 -4.72
C MET A 118 9.12 -1.66 -4.89
N ARG A 119 9.00 -2.75 -5.66
CA ARG A 119 7.75 -3.51 -5.76
C ARG A 119 7.24 -3.96 -4.39
N ARG A 120 8.12 -4.47 -3.52
CA ARG A 120 7.76 -4.88 -2.15
C ARG A 120 7.25 -3.70 -1.30
N VAL A 121 7.93 -2.56 -1.36
CA VAL A 121 7.52 -1.35 -0.63
C VAL A 121 6.14 -0.86 -1.11
N VAL A 122 5.96 -0.74 -2.43
CA VAL A 122 4.67 -0.32 -3.01
C VAL A 122 3.57 -1.34 -2.73
N ALA A 123 3.85 -2.64 -2.82
CA ALA A 123 2.90 -3.68 -2.45
C ALA A 123 2.47 -3.58 -0.99
N ALA A 124 3.42 -3.31 -0.08
CA ALA A 124 3.12 -3.11 1.34
C ALA A 124 2.23 -1.89 1.55
N LEU A 125 2.54 -0.75 0.92
CA LEU A 125 1.72 0.47 0.99
C LEU A 125 0.29 0.21 0.47
N VAL A 126 0.17 -0.42 -0.70
CA VAL A 126 -1.14 -0.73 -1.29
C VAL A 126 -1.92 -1.72 -0.43
N LYS A 127 -1.25 -2.70 0.20
CA LYS A 127 -1.86 -3.66 1.11
C LYS A 127 -2.38 -3.01 2.40
N SER A 128 -1.84 -1.85 2.79
CA SER A 128 -2.34 -1.07 3.92
C SER A 128 -3.57 -0.22 3.59
N ILE A 129 -3.82 0.09 2.30
CA ILE A 129 -4.97 0.93 1.89
C ILE A 129 -6.33 0.37 2.32
N PRO A 130 -6.66 -0.93 2.20
CA PRO A 130 -7.95 -1.48 2.60
C PRO A 130 -8.35 -1.15 4.05
N GLY A 131 -7.39 -1.13 4.98
CA GLY A 131 -7.64 -0.76 6.38
C GLY A 131 -8.03 0.72 6.56
N LEU A 132 -7.77 1.56 5.56
CA LEU A 132 -8.04 3.00 5.57
C LEU A 132 -9.31 3.39 4.82
N VAL A 133 -9.95 2.45 4.11
CA VAL A 133 -11.08 2.76 3.23
C VAL A 133 -12.27 3.33 4.00
N SER A 134 -12.57 2.81 5.19
CA SER A 134 -13.70 3.27 6.01
C SER A 134 -13.55 4.74 6.44
N LEU A 135 -12.37 5.11 6.94
CA LEU A 135 -12.07 6.46 7.40
C LEU A 135 -11.84 7.44 6.25
N SER A 136 -11.24 6.97 5.16
CA SER A 136 -11.14 7.74 3.91
C SER A 136 -12.53 8.03 3.34
N GLY A 137 -13.47 7.09 3.46
CA GLY A 137 -14.87 7.29 3.11
C GLY A 137 -15.54 8.38 3.94
N LEU A 138 -15.27 8.43 5.25
CA LEU A 138 -15.74 9.51 6.12
C LEU A 138 -15.17 10.87 5.72
N LEU A 139 -13.86 10.94 5.41
CA LEU A 139 -13.22 12.16 4.92
C LEU A 139 -13.81 12.62 3.57
N MET A 140 -14.05 11.70 2.64
CA MET A 140 -14.68 11.99 1.36
C MET A 140 -16.13 12.48 1.53
N LEU A 141 -16.89 11.88 2.46
CA LEU A 141 -18.23 12.34 2.80
C LEU A 141 -18.21 13.76 3.37
N LEU A 142 -17.26 14.06 4.28
CA LEU A 142 -17.07 15.39 4.83
C LEU A 142 -16.73 16.42 3.76
N LEU A 143 -15.81 16.09 2.84
CA LEU A 143 -15.44 16.95 1.71
C LEU A 143 -16.64 17.20 0.78
N TYR A 144 -17.42 16.16 0.48
CA TYR A 144 -18.59 16.28 -0.39
C TYR A 144 -19.71 17.11 0.24
N VAL A 145 -20.14 16.77 1.45
CA VAL A 145 -21.22 17.49 2.16
C VAL A 145 -20.78 18.92 2.46
N GLY A 146 -19.56 19.11 2.96
CA GLY A 146 -18.97 20.43 3.16
C GLY A 146 -18.91 21.23 1.86
N GLY A 147 -18.52 20.58 0.75
CA GLY A 147 -18.44 21.19 -0.56
C GLY A 147 -19.78 21.67 -1.10
N VAL A 148 -20.82 20.86 -0.95
CA VAL A 148 -22.19 21.25 -1.33
C VAL A 148 -22.68 22.42 -0.47
N VAL A 149 -22.48 22.37 0.85
CA VAL A 149 -22.89 23.44 1.76
C VAL A 149 -22.14 24.74 1.46
N ALA A 150 -20.81 24.69 1.35
CA ALA A 150 -19.99 25.86 1.04
C ALA A 150 -20.32 26.46 -0.33
N SER A 151 -20.57 25.63 -1.35
CA SER A 151 -20.98 26.12 -2.68
C SER A 151 -22.30 26.89 -2.58
N ASN A 152 -23.31 26.34 -1.87
CA ASN A 152 -24.59 27.03 -1.70
C ASN A 152 -24.48 28.34 -0.89
N LEU A 153 -23.57 28.39 0.09
CA LEU A 153 -23.37 29.58 0.93
C LEU A 153 -22.55 30.68 0.22
N PHE A 154 -21.49 30.30 -0.49
CA PHE A 154 -20.45 31.24 -0.91
C PHE A 154 -20.36 31.46 -2.43
N GLN A 155 -21.06 30.69 -3.27
CA GLN A 155 -21.00 30.87 -4.73
C GLN A 155 -21.38 32.29 -5.18
N ARG A 156 -22.29 32.95 -4.45
CA ARG A 156 -22.71 34.34 -4.74
C ARG A 156 -21.68 35.41 -4.35
N SER A 157 -20.60 35.04 -3.66
CA SER A 157 -19.52 35.98 -3.32
C SER A 157 -18.68 36.39 -4.53
N GLY A 158 -18.75 35.64 -5.64
CA GLY A 158 -17.91 35.87 -6.82
C GLY A 158 -16.47 35.35 -6.67
N ASP A 159 -16.15 34.69 -5.56
CA ASP A 159 -14.84 34.09 -5.31
C ASP A 159 -14.64 32.83 -6.19
N PRO A 160 -13.58 32.76 -7.01
CA PRO A 160 -13.28 31.60 -7.85
C PRO A 160 -13.16 30.28 -7.10
N ARG A 161 -12.79 30.31 -5.81
CA ARG A 161 -12.68 29.13 -4.94
C ARG A 161 -14.03 28.43 -4.72
N PHE A 162 -15.15 29.14 -4.92
CA PHE A 162 -16.51 28.64 -4.70
C PHE A 162 -17.38 28.70 -5.97
N ALA A 163 -16.76 28.82 -7.15
CA ALA A 163 -17.48 28.97 -8.42
C ALA A 163 -18.26 27.71 -8.83
N ASP A 164 -17.66 26.54 -8.61
CA ASP A 164 -18.24 25.22 -8.86
C ASP A 164 -17.86 24.22 -7.78
N LEU A 165 -18.55 23.07 -7.74
CA LEU A 165 -18.35 22.07 -6.69
C LEU A 165 -16.91 21.53 -6.64
N GLY A 166 -16.24 21.38 -7.78
CA GLY A 166 -14.87 20.87 -7.85
C GLY A 166 -13.88 21.86 -7.24
N ALA A 167 -13.98 23.14 -7.60
CA ALA A 167 -13.19 24.21 -7.00
C ALA A 167 -13.43 24.32 -5.47
N THR A 168 -14.69 24.22 -5.04
CA THR A 168 -15.05 24.25 -3.63
C THR A 168 -14.45 23.06 -2.88
N VAL A 169 -14.61 21.84 -3.39
CA VAL A 169 -14.07 20.62 -2.76
C VAL A 169 -12.55 20.68 -2.68
N LEU A 170 -11.86 21.20 -3.69
CA LEU A 170 -10.41 21.39 -3.67
C LEU A 170 -9.98 22.41 -2.61
N THR A 171 -10.72 23.52 -2.48
CA THR A 171 -10.48 24.53 -1.44
C THR A 171 -10.68 23.94 -0.05
N LEU A 172 -11.76 23.18 0.16
CA LEU A 172 -12.02 22.52 1.44
C LEU A 172 -11.01 21.39 1.75
N PHE A 173 -10.49 20.71 0.73
CA PHE A 173 -9.39 19.76 0.88
C PHE A 173 -8.13 20.46 1.41
N GLN A 174 -7.75 21.60 0.81
CA GLN A 174 -6.64 22.43 1.33
C GLN A 174 -6.88 22.82 2.79
N ILE A 175 -8.07 23.34 3.11
CA ILE A 175 -8.43 23.75 4.48
C ILE A 175 -8.35 22.57 5.47
N THR A 176 -8.75 21.36 5.07
CA THR A 176 -8.68 20.17 5.93
C THR A 176 -7.22 19.81 6.29
N THR A 177 -6.25 20.13 5.43
CA THR A 177 -4.82 19.98 5.75
C THR A 177 -4.28 21.06 6.69
N GLY A 178 -5.11 22.05 7.07
CA GLY A 178 -4.75 23.17 7.92
C GLY A 178 -4.09 24.33 7.17
N ASP A 179 -3.99 24.23 5.84
CA ASP A 179 -3.34 25.23 5.00
C ASP A 179 -4.32 26.32 4.54
N GLY A 180 -3.86 27.59 4.52
CA GLY A 180 -4.56 28.73 3.91
C GLY A 180 -5.96 29.09 4.44
N TRP A 181 -6.51 28.36 5.42
CA TRP A 181 -7.92 28.49 5.83
C TRP A 181 -8.29 29.88 6.34
N SER A 182 -7.37 30.52 7.07
CA SER A 182 -7.61 31.84 7.64
C SER A 182 -7.62 32.95 6.58
N ASP A 183 -6.88 32.77 5.48
CA ASP A 183 -6.88 33.70 4.35
C ASP A 183 -8.17 33.57 3.55
N VAL A 184 -8.59 32.34 3.23
CA VAL A 184 -9.88 32.07 2.56
C VAL A 184 -11.05 32.67 3.36
N MET A 185 -11.05 32.48 4.67
CA MET A 185 -12.05 33.08 5.55
C MET A 185 -12.02 34.61 5.53
N ARG A 186 -10.82 35.22 5.64
CA ARG A 186 -10.65 36.68 5.67
C ARG A 186 -11.08 37.33 4.36
N ASP A 187 -10.81 36.71 3.23
CA ASP A 187 -11.23 37.22 1.92
C ASP A 187 -12.75 37.20 1.74
N LEU A 188 -13.44 36.24 2.36
CA LEU A 188 -14.90 36.11 2.29
C LEU A 188 -15.65 37.00 3.28
N MET A 189 -15.07 37.31 4.44
CA MET A 189 -15.75 38.07 5.49
C MET A 189 -16.30 39.45 5.08
N PRO A 190 -15.66 40.23 4.18
CA PRO A 190 -16.24 41.48 3.69
C PRO A 190 -17.60 41.32 3.00
N ALA A 191 -17.81 40.21 2.27
CA ALA A 191 -19.07 39.90 1.60
C ALA A 191 -20.01 39.03 2.47
N GLN A 192 -19.45 38.22 3.36
CA GLN A 192 -20.15 37.25 4.20
C GLN A 192 -19.59 37.27 5.63
N PRO A 193 -20.03 38.20 6.50
CA PRO A 193 -19.44 38.40 7.83
C PRO A 193 -19.51 37.17 8.74
N LEU A 194 -20.44 36.24 8.50
CA LEU A 194 -20.61 35.01 9.28
C LEU A 194 -19.86 33.80 8.70
N ALA A 195 -19.05 33.98 7.64
CA ALA A 195 -18.29 32.90 7.01
C ALA A 195 -17.35 32.18 7.99
N TRP A 196 -16.83 32.89 9.00
CA TRP A 196 -15.96 32.31 10.03
C TRP A 196 -16.60 31.13 10.77
N ILE A 197 -17.93 31.15 10.98
CA ILE A 197 -18.64 30.06 11.67
C ILE A 197 -18.49 28.77 10.88
N PHE A 198 -18.75 28.83 9.58
CA PHE A 198 -18.62 27.68 8.70
C PHE A 198 -17.19 27.14 8.72
N PHE A 199 -16.18 28.00 8.50
CA PHE A 199 -14.79 27.55 8.40
C PHE A 199 -14.25 27.01 9.73
N VAL A 200 -14.60 27.62 10.87
CA VAL A 200 -14.19 27.12 12.18
C VAL A 200 -14.84 25.77 12.48
N CYS A 201 -16.16 25.63 12.27
CA CYS A 201 -16.85 24.35 12.46
C CYS A 201 -16.32 23.26 11.52
N TYR A 202 -16.12 23.59 10.24
CA TYR A 202 -15.57 22.68 9.24
C TYR A 202 -14.15 22.24 9.61
N LEU A 203 -13.28 23.18 10.02
CA LEU A 203 -11.91 22.89 10.42
C LEU A 203 -11.87 22.00 11.67
N LEU A 204 -12.74 22.24 12.66
CA LEU A 204 -12.82 21.39 13.85
C LEU A 204 -13.20 19.94 13.50
N VAL A 205 -14.24 19.75 12.67
CA VAL A 205 -14.68 18.41 12.25
C VAL A 205 -13.64 17.74 11.35
N GLY A 206 -13.03 18.49 10.43
CA GLY A 206 -12.02 18.01 9.50
C GLY A 206 -10.72 17.61 10.18
N THR A 207 -10.20 18.45 11.08
CA THR A 207 -9.00 18.13 11.87
C THR A 207 -9.22 16.95 12.80
N PHE A 208 -10.41 16.83 13.43
CA PHE A 208 -10.76 15.66 14.22
C PHE A 208 -10.81 14.38 13.37
N THR A 209 -11.43 14.45 12.19
CA THR A 209 -11.49 13.32 11.26
C THR A 209 -10.11 12.93 10.75
N MET A 210 -9.25 13.89 10.44
CA MET A 210 -7.87 13.64 10.02
C MET A 210 -7.02 13.06 11.15
N LEU A 211 -7.18 13.53 12.39
CA LEU A 211 -6.51 12.96 13.55
C LEU A 211 -6.94 11.49 13.75
N ASN A 212 -8.23 11.20 13.62
CA ASN A 212 -8.74 9.82 13.71
C ASN A 212 -8.21 8.93 12.58
N LEU A 213 -8.07 9.46 11.36
CA LEU A 213 -7.42 8.74 10.25
C LEU A 213 -5.96 8.42 10.59
N PHE A 214 -5.20 9.38 11.11
CA PHE A 214 -3.81 9.16 11.51
C PHE A 214 -3.69 8.11 12.62
N ILE A 215 -4.49 8.22 13.68
CA ILE A 215 -4.53 7.25 14.77
C ILE A 215 -4.85 5.85 14.24
N ALA A 216 -5.82 5.73 13.33
CA ALA A 216 -6.18 4.44 12.76
C ALA A 216 -5.08 3.84 11.88
N VAL A 217 -4.35 4.64 11.10
CA VAL A 217 -3.18 4.17 10.34
C VAL A 217 -2.14 3.60 11.31
N VAL A 218 -1.84 4.34 12.38
CA VAL A 218 -0.84 3.92 13.38
C VAL A 218 -1.30 2.67 14.13
N CYS A 219 -2.55 2.62 14.60
CA CYS A 219 -3.12 1.45 15.25
C CYS A 219 -3.11 0.23 14.31
N SER A 220 -3.50 0.39 13.04
CA SER A 220 -3.50 -0.70 12.07
C SER A 220 -2.09 -1.21 11.79
N ALA A 221 -1.10 -0.31 11.73
CA ALA A 221 0.30 -0.70 11.59
C ALA A 221 0.80 -1.47 12.82
N MET A 222 0.51 -0.99 14.04
CA MET A 222 0.91 -1.66 15.28
C MET A 222 0.23 -3.04 15.45
N GLU A 223 -1.06 -3.14 15.14
CA GLU A 223 -1.79 -4.41 15.21
C GLU A 223 -1.18 -5.46 14.27
N SER A 224 -0.72 -5.03 13.08
CA SER A 224 -0.04 -5.92 12.14
C SER A 224 1.30 -6.46 12.66
N GLU A 225 2.02 -5.70 13.48
CA GLU A 225 3.27 -6.14 14.13
C GLU A 225 3.00 -7.09 15.31
N ILE A 226 1.99 -6.78 16.13
CA ILE A 226 1.58 -7.62 17.27
C ILE A 226 1.11 -9.00 16.81
N GLN A 227 0.34 -9.06 15.71
CA GLN A 227 -0.10 -10.34 15.15
C GLN A 227 1.04 -11.11 14.45
N ALA A 228 2.06 -10.42 13.94
CA ALA A 228 3.22 -11.03 13.30
C ALA A 228 4.23 -11.59 14.31
N GLN A 229 4.24 -11.10 15.55
CA GLN A 229 4.91 -11.77 16.65
C GLN A 229 4.06 -12.97 17.09
N PRO A 230 4.53 -14.22 16.89
CA PRO A 230 3.84 -15.36 17.47
C PRO A 230 3.73 -15.10 18.96
N ALA A 231 2.50 -15.12 19.47
CA ALA A 231 2.18 -14.82 20.86
C ALA A 231 3.29 -15.37 21.77
N ALA A 232 4.05 -14.46 22.39
CA ALA A 232 5.06 -14.82 23.39
C ALA A 232 4.42 -15.41 24.66
N VAL A 233 3.13 -15.71 24.62
CA VAL A 233 2.45 -16.63 25.51
C VAL A 233 2.48 -17.98 24.80
N PRO A 234 3.39 -18.91 25.18
CA PRO A 234 3.22 -20.30 24.80
C PRO A 234 1.78 -20.66 25.11
N ALA A 235 1.04 -21.23 24.15
CA ALA A 235 -0.20 -21.90 24.45
C ALA A 235 0.04 -22.65 25.77
N PRO A 236 -0.79 -22.47 26.83
CA PRO A 236 -0.58 -23.17 28.09
C PRO A 236 -0.27 -24.60 27.69
N ARG A 237 0.94 -25.09 28.01
CA ARG A 237 1.27 -26.50 27.74
C ARG A 237 0.02 -27.25 28.17
N PRO A 238 -0.60 -28.08 27.31
CA PRO A 238 -1.76 -28.85 27.75
C PRO A 238 -1.35 -29.38 29.11
N ALA A 239 -2.07 -28.96 30.15
CA ALA A 239 -1.69 -29.32 31.51
C ALA A 239 -1.43 -30.82 31.43
N PRO A 240 -0.26 -31.32 31.89
CA PRO A 240 -0.02 -32.76 31.89
C PRO A 240 -1.30 -33.36 32.44
N ASP A 241 -1.87 -34.35 31.73
CA ASP A 241 -3.22 -34.85 31.92
C ASP A 241 -3.37 -35.42 33.34
N ASN A 242 -3.44 -34.50 34.31
CA ASN A 242 -3.49 -34.75 35.73
C ASN A 242 -4.85 -35.36 36.04
N SER A 243 -5.82 -35.27 35.12
CA SER A 243 -7.06 -36.02 35.16
C SER A 243 -6.78 -37.51 35.31
N LEU A 244 -5.83 -38.08 34.55
CA LEU A 244 -5.50 -39.50 34.64
C LEU A 244 -4.81 -39.84 35.97
N VAL A 245 -3.82 -39.03 36.38
CA VAL A 245 -3.10 -39.23 37.65
C VAL A 245 -4.05 -39.08 38.84
N VAL A 246 -4.92 -38.07 38.84
CA VAL A 246 -5.92 -37.83 39.90
C VAL A 246 -6.96 -38.96 39.91
N LEU A 247 -7.37 -39.49 38.76
CA LEU A 247 -8.29 -40.62 38.70
C LEU A 247 -7.65 -41.91 39.23
N GLU A 248 -6.35 -42.10 39.02
CA GLU A 248 -5.60 -43.24 39.54
C GLU A 248 -5.43 -43.14 41.06
N GLU A 249 -5.02 -41.98 41.57
CA GLU A 249 -4.94 -41.69 43.01
C GLU A 249 -6.31 -41.83 43.70
N LEU A 250 -7.39 -41.35 43.09
CA LEU A 250 -8.75 -41.51 43.62
C LEU A 250 -9.21 -42.98 43.66
N ARG A 251 -8.74 -43.82 42.72
CA ARG A 251 -9.02 -45.26 42.74
C ARG A 251 -8.26 -45.94 43.86
N ALA A 252 -6.97 -45.66 44.01
CA ALA A 252 -6.14 -46.19 45.09
C ALA A 252 -6.72 -45.83 46.47
N LEU A 253 -7.07 -44.56 46.67
CA LEU A 253 -7.66 -44.09 47.93
C LEU A 253 -9.02 -44.77 48.23
N ARG A 254 -9.84 -45.04 47.20
CA ARG A 254 -11.10 -45.76 47.38
C ARG A 254 -10.89 -47.22 47.77
N GLU A 255 -9.86 -47.88 47.26
CA GLU A 255 -9.53 -49.25 47.66
C GLU A 255 -9.02 -49.29 49.10
N GLU A 256 -8.13 -48.37 49.48
CA GLU A 256 -7.63 -48.28 50.85
C GLU A 256 -8.76 -48.00 51.86
N VAL A 257 -9.68 -47.08 51.54
CA VAL A 257 -10.86 -46.81 52.39
C VAL A 257 -11.78 -48.04 52.50
N ARG A 258 -11.90 -48.86 51.45
CA ARG A 258 -12.67 -50.11 51.52
C ARG A 258 -11.99 -51.13 52.42
N ALA A 259 -10.67 -51.31 52.29
CA ALA A 259 -9.90 -52.21 53.12
C ALA A 259 -9.97 -51.82 54.61
N LEU A 260 -9.82 -50.53 54.92
CA LEU A 260 -9.95 -50.02 56.29
C LEU A 260 -11.38 -50.19 56.84
N ARG A 261 -12.41 -50.06 55.99
CA ARG A 261 -13.79 -50.34 56.41
C ARG A 261 -14.03 -51.82 56.69
N SER A 262 -13.47 -52.73 55.89
CA SER A 262 -13.58 -54.17 56.17
C SER A 262 -12.83 -54.56 57.43
N GLU A 263 -11.61 -54.06 57.64
CA GLU A 263 -10.85 -54.31 58.89
C GLU A 263 -11.59 -53.77 60.11
N ARG A 264 -12.22 -52.59 59.99
CA ARG A 264 -13.00 -52.01 61.09
C ARG A 264 -14.27 -52.82 61.38
N LEU A 265 -14.91 -53.39 60.37
CA LEU A 265 -16.06 -54.29 60.55
C LEU A 265 -15.63 -55.62 61.20
N GLU A 266 -14.51 -56.19 60.78
CA GLU A 266 -13.95 -57.41 61.38
C GLU A 266 -13.52 -57.19 62.85
N SER A 267 -12.94 -56.03 63.17
CA SER A 267 -12.58 -55.66 64.55
C SER A 267 -13.77 -55.31 65.45
N ALA A 268 -14.96 -55.07 64.88
CA ALA A 268 -16.17 -54.77 65.63
C ALA A 268 -17.00 -56.04 65.93
N ASP A 269 -16.79 -57.13 65.19
CA ASP A 269 -17.43 -58.44 65.37
C ASP A 269 -16.59 -59.43 66.22
N SER A 270 -15.37 -59.03 66.64
CA SER A 270 -14.48 -59.76 67.57
C SER A 270 -14.51 -59.18 68.98
#